data_AF-A0A7W1NYJ9-F1
#
_entry.id   AF-A0A7W1NYJ9-F1
#
_cell.length_a   1.000
_cell.length_b   1.000
_cell.length_c   1.000
_cell.angle_alpha   90.00
_cell.angle_beta   90.00
_cell.angle_gamma   90.00
#
_symmetry.space_group_name_H-M   'P 1'
#
loop_
_entity.id
_entity.type
_entity.pdbx_description
1 polymer ?
#
loop_
_entity_poly.entity_id
_entity_poly.type
_entity_poly.pdbx_seq_one_letter_code
_entity_poly.pdbx_strand_id
1 'polypeptide(L)'
;MFTMDQNPDQSPAEERGKSAPNHHFYLDIITQDSQRKRIPLPQAELVIGRSPNRCDLVFDDNRISRVHLRVSRGPDKGITLTDLYSANGTLFDGRRLEPGVSINWLINQTATIGDCRVTLRYGSMETKRLTES
;
A
#
# COMPACT_ATOMS: atom_id res chain seq x y z
N MET A 1 -67.54 13.99 -14.57
CA MET A 1 -66.88 12.71 -14.26
C MET A 1 -65.38 13.01 -14.22
N PHE A 2 -64.81 13.09 -13.02
CA PHE A 2 -63.49 13.66 -12.74
C PHE A 2 -62.40 12.58 -12.73
N THR A 3 -61.25 12.96 -13.32
CA THR A 3 -59.83 12.59 -13.07
C THR A 3 -59.48 11.16 -12.68
N MET A 4 -58.49 10.58 -13.38
CA MET A 4 -57.31 9.98 -12.75
C MET A 4 -56.22 9.72 -13.80
N ASP A 5 -55.25 10.62 -13.79
CA ASP A 5 -53.86 10.38 -14.15
C ASP A 5 -53.37 9.16 -13.36
N GLN A 6 -52.95 8.10 -14.05
CA GLN A 6 -52.28 6.95 -13.44
C GLN A 6 -51.05 6.64 -14.28
N ASN A 7 -49.97 7.32 -13.93
CA ASN A 7 -48.60 6.87 -14.11
C ASN A 7 -48.38 5.68 -13.16
N PRO A 8 -48.15 4.44 -13.63
CA PRO A 8 -47.74 3.37 -12.75
C PRO A 8 -46.22 3.24 -12.76
N ASP A 9 -45.66 3.50 -11.59
CA ASP A 9 -44.52 2.76 -11.04
C ASP A 9 -43.12 3.15 -11.55
N GLN A 10 -42.70 4.36 -11.17
CA GLN A 10 -41.30 4.51 -10.76
C GLN A 10 -41.13 3.79 -9.42
N SER A 11 -40.74 2.52 -9.47
CA SER A 11 -40.21 1.80 -8.32
C SER A 11 -38.96 2.51 -7.79
N PRO A 12 -38.92 2.94 -6.52
CA PRO A 12 -37.72 3.46 -5.88
C PRO A 12 -36.87 2.26 -5.42
N ALA A 13 -35.92 1.85 -6.26
CA ALA A 13 -34.82 0.99 -5.82
C ALA A 13 -33.74 1.85 -5.15
N GLU A 14 -34.10 2.46 -4.02
CA GLU A 14 -33.15 3.03 -3.08
C GLU A 14 -32.26 1.91 -2.51
N GLU A 15 -30.96 2.23 -2.42
CA GLU A 15 -30.05 1.72 -1.38
C GLU A 15 -29.68 0.22 -1.36
N ARG A 16 -29.05 -0.28 -2.43
CA ARG A 16 -28.17 -1.46 -2.32
C ARG A 16 -26.81 -1.21 -2.98
N GLY A 17 -25.97 -0.48 -2.26
CA GLY A 17 -24.62 -0.17 -2.72
C GLY A 17 -23.72 0.46 -1.67
N LYS A 18 -23.84 0.11 -0.38
CA LYS A 18 -22.70 0.27 0.53
C LYS A 18 -21.62 -0.69 0.02
N SER A 19 -20.80 -0.19 -0.90
CA SER A 19 -19.62 -0.86 -1.45
C SER A 19 -18.94 -1.60 -0.29
N ALA A 20 -18.85 -2.92 -0.38
CA ALA A 20 -18.07 -3.67 0.59
C ALA A 20 -16.72 -2.96 0.72
N PRO A 21 -16.21 -2.71 1.93
CA PRO A 21 -14.95 -2.01 2.09
C PRO A 21 -13.93 -2.65 1.15
N ASN A 22 -13.35 -1.85 0.25
CA ASN A 22 -12.46 -2.33 -0.79
C ASN A 22 -11.18 -2.78 -0.08
N HIS A 23 -11.17 -4.02 0.40
CA HIS A 23 -10.06 -4.56 1.17
C HIS A 23 -8.87 -4.74 0.24
N HIS A 24 -7.83 -3.96 0.46
CA HIS A 24 -6.63 -4.02 -0.34
C HIS A 24 -5.40 -4.12 0.56
N PHE A 25 -4.29 -4.54 -0.06
CA PHE A 25 -3.00 -4.47 0.60
C PHE A 25 -2.56 -3.02 0.72
N TYR A 26 -1.94 -2.70 1.85
CA TYR A 26 -1.36 -1.40 2.10
C TYR A 26 -0.13 -1.53 2.98
N LEU A 27 0.75 -0.54 2.90
CA LEU A 27 1.92 -0.43 3.74
C LEU A 27 1.61 0.52 4.88
N ASP A 28 1.77 0.03 6.11
CA ASP A 28 1.70 0.81 7.34
C ASP A 28 3.12 1.18 7.76
N ILE A 29 3.43 2.46 7.62
CA ILE A 29 4.78 3.01 7.73
C ILE A 29 4.86 3.82 9.01
N ILE A 30 5.90 3.58 9.81
CA ILE A 30 6.27 4.37 10.97
C ILE A 30 7.68 4.90 10.73
N THR A 31 7.83 6.22 10.68
CA THR A 31 9.11 6.91 10.50
C THR A 31 9.82 7.14 11.85
N GLN A 32 11.06 7.61 11.80
CA GLN A 32 11.89 7.86 13.00
C GLN A 32 11.23 8.84 13.99
N ASP A 33 10.54 9.86 13.49
CA ASP A 33 9.82 10.86 14.28
C ASP A 33 8.44 10.37 14.76
N SER A 34 8.20 9.06 14.72
CA SER A 34 6.94 8.40 15.08
C SER A 34 5.73 8.84 14.25
N GLN A 35 5.93 9.53 13.12
CA GLN A 35 4.84 9.76 12.18
C GLN A 35 4.42 8.44 11.54
N ARG A 36 3.10 8.29 11.38
CA ARG A 36 2.49 7.11 10.77
C ARG A 36 1.88 7.48 9.44
N LYS A 37 2.27 6.77 8.38
CA LYS A 37 1.70 6.91 7.04
C LYS A 37 1.15 5.57 6.57
N ARG A 38 0.01 5.60 5.89
CA ARG A 38 -0.54 4.42 5.23
C ARG A 38 -0.66 4.69 3.75
N ILE A 39 -0.10 3.80 2.93
CA ILE A 39 -0.19 3.91 1.47
C ILE A 39 -0.75 2.63 0.87
N PRO A 40 -1.62 2.70 -0.14
CA PRO A 40 -2.06 1.52 -0.86
C PRO A 40 -0.86 0.86 -1.55
N LEU A 41 -0.82 -0.47 -1.56
CA LEU A 41 0.18 -1.20 -2.33
C LEU A 41 -0.34 -1.35 -3.78
N PRO A 42 0.41 -0.87 -4.79
CA PRO A 42 0.00 -1.02 -6.19
C PRO A 42 -0.08 -2.48 -6.61
N GLN A 43 -0.79 -2.73 -7.72
CA GLN A 43 -1.02 -4.10 -8.21
C GLN A 43 0.21 -4.75 -8.86
N ALA A 44 1.22 -3.96 -9.25
CA ALA A 44 2.41 -4.43 -9.97
C ALA A 44 3.67 -4.38 -9.10
N GLU A 45 4.29 -3.20 -9.01
CA GLU A 45 5.55 -2.99 -8.31
C GLU A 45 5.52 -1.66 -7.56
N LEU A 46 6.25 -1.60 -6.44
CA LEU A 46 6.54 -0.40 -5.69
C LEU A 46 8.03 -0.37 -5.34
N VAL A 47 8.75 0.62 -5.85
CA VAL A 47 10.15 0.86 -5.50
C VAL A 47 10.21 1.87 -4.36
N ILE A 48 10.96 1.53 -3.31
CA ILE A 48 11.10 2.36 -2.12
C ILE A 48 12.56 2.78 -1.96
N GLY A 49 12.78 4.05 -1.64
CA GLY A 49 14.11 4.61 -1.44
C GLY A 49 14.09 6.10 -1.12
N ARG A 50 15.25 6.74 -1.21
CA ARG A 50 15.44 8.17 -0.96
C ARG A 50 15.29 9.04 -2.22
N SER A 51 15.36 8.45 -3.41
CA SER A 51 15.43 9.21 -4.66
C SER A 51 14.04 9.49 -5.23
N PRO A 52 13.56 10.76 -5.29
CA PRO A 52 12.26 11.07 -5.85
C PRO A 52 12.12 10.73 -7.34
N ASN A 53 13.24 10.74 -8.08
CA ASN A 53 13.23 10.44 -9.51
C ASN A 53 13.27 8.94 -9.83
N ARG A 54 13.44 8.06 -8.82
CA ARG A 54 13.65 6.62 -9.03
C ARG A 54 12.80 5.72 -8.15
N CYS A 55 11.99 6.29 -7.26
CA CYS A 55 11.20 5.54 -6.29
C CYS A 55 9.78 6.08 -6.24
N ASP A 56 8.84 5.16 -6.09
CA ASP A 56 7.41 5.45 -5.93
C ASP A 56 7.07 5.89 -4.50
N LEU A 57 7.77 5.30 -3.52
CA LEU A 57 7.72 5.73 -2.13
C LEU A 57 9.09 6.28 -1.71
N VAL A 58 9.08 7.59 -1.43
CA VAL A 58 10.28 8.34 -1.07
C VAL A 58 10.31 8.57 0.43
N PHE A 59 11.46 8.25 1.03
CA PHE A 59 11.78 8.59 2.42
C PHE A 59 12.90 9.61 2.48
N ASP A 60 12.72 10.65 3.29
CA ASP A 60 13.77 11.63 3.58
C ASP A 60 14.63 11.13 4.76
N ASP A 61 15.44 10.11 4.50
CA ASP A 61 16.37 9.52 5.47
C ASP A 61 17.69 9.17 4.77
N ASN A 62 18.80 9.70 5.28
CA ASN A 62 20.13 9.45 4.73
C ASN A 62 20.63 8.01 4.92
N ARG A 63 20.02 7.24 5.84
CA ARG A 63 20.27 5.81 6.05
C ARG A 63 19.56 4.97 4.98
N ILE A 64 18.56 5.53 4.31
CA ILE A 64 17.87 4.88 3.19
C ILE A 64 18.63 5.15 1.89
N SER A 65 18.79 4.08 1.11
CA SER A 65 19.51 4.14 -0.15
C SER A 65 18.65 4.83 -1.21
N ARG A 66 19.29 5.45 -2.21
CA ARG A 66 18.56 6.16 -3.28
C ARG A 66 17.50 5.27 -3.93
N VAL A 67 17.83 4.00 -4.14
CA VAL A 67 16.91 2.90 -4.45
C VAL A 67 17.27 1.82 -3.43
N HIS A 68 16.35 1.45 -2.54
CA HIS A 68 16.69 0.64 -1.36
C HIS A 68 16.06 -0.74 -1.42
N LEU A 69 14.78 -0.82 -1.71
CA LEU A 69 14.05 -2.08 -1.79
C LEU A 69 12.97 -1.99 -2.86
N ARG A 70 12.52 -3.15 -3.30
CA ARG A 70 11.39 -3.31 -4.20
C ARG A 70 10.37 -4.24 -3.58
N VAL A 71 9.10 -3.84 -3.69
CA VAL A 71 7.96 -4.69 -3.43
C VAL A 71 7.33 -5.06 -4.76
N SER A 72 7.18 -6.35 -5.04
CA SER A 72 6.53 -6.84 -6.26
C SER A 72 5.35 -7.70 -5.89
N ARG A 73 4.24 -7.51 -6.60
CA ARG A 73 3.04 -8.32 -6.45
C ARG A 73 2.88 -9.18 -7.70
N GLY A 74 2.98 -10.50 -7.51
CA GLY A 74 2.80 -11.48 -8.58
C GLY A 74 1.51 -12.28 -8.39
N PRO A 75 0.92 -12.80 -9.49
CA PRO A 75 -0.26 -13.66 -9.41
C PRO A 75 -0.01 -14.94 -8.61
N ASP A 76 1.20 -15.54 -8.73
CA ASP A 76 1.52 -16.83 -8.10
C ASP A 76 2.29 -16.73 -6.79
N LYS A 77 3.16 -15.71 -6.66
CA LYS A 77 4.06 -15.55 -5.50
C LYS A 77 3.51 -14.63 -4.41
N GLY A 78 2.33 -14.04 -4.62
CA GLY A 78 1.77 -13.04 -3.73
C GLY A 78 2.62 -11.78 -3.70
N ILE A 79 2.81 -11.21 -2.51
CA ILE A 79 3.63 -10.01 -2.31
C ILE A 79 5.03 -10.45 -1.92
N THR A 80 6.02 -9.89 -2.61
CA THR A 80 7.42 -10.19 -2.40
C THR A 80 8.20 -8.92 -2.09
N LEU A 81 9.25 -9.07 -1.29
CA LEU A 81 10.17 -8.01 -0.90
C LEU A 81 11.58 -8.37 -1.35
N THR A 82 12.29 -7.42 -1.96
CA THR A 82 13.69 -7.61 -2.40
C THR A 82 14.51 -6.39 -1.97
N ASP A 83 15.60 -6.59 -1.23
CA ASP A 83 16.59 -5.54 -1.00
C ASP A 83 17.40 -5.31 -2.29
N LEU A 84 17.49 -4.07 -2.74
CA LEU A 84 18.15 -3.70 -4.00
C LEU A 84 19.60 -3.26 -3.77
N TYR A 85 20.37 -4.08 -3.04
CA TYR A 85 21.77 -3.82 -2.68
C TYR A 85 21.93 -2.53 -1.91
N SER A 86 21.09 -2.35 -0.89
CA SER A 86 21.11 -1.14 -0.09
C SER A 86 22.37 -1.06 0.79
N ALA A 87 22.87 0.16 1.01
CA ALA A 87 24.12 0.38 1.73
C ALA A 87 24.05 -0.09 3.20
N ASN A 88 22.92 0.15 3.87
CA ASN A 88 22.72 -0.23 5.27
C ASN A 88 21.99 -1.58 5.43
N GLY A 89 21.50 -2.16 4.34
CA GLY A 89 20.67 -3.37 4.34
C GLY A 89 19.22 -3.11 4.77
N THR A 90 18.38 -4.10 4.46
CA THR A 90 17.01 -4.22 4.95
C THR A 90 16.95 -5.29 6.04
N LEU A 91 16.29 -5.01 7.16
CA LEU A 91 15.93 -6.02 8.17
C LEU A 91 14.48 -6.44 7.94
N PHE A 92 14.20 -7.74 7.96
CA PHE A 92 12.87 -8.32 7.83
C PHE A 92 12.58 -9.18 9.05
N ASP A 93 11.56 -8.80 9.83
CA ASP A 93 11.23 -9.38 11.13
C ASP A 93 12.47 -9.56 12.04
N GLY A 94 13.37 -8.55 12.02
CA GLY A 94 14.60 -8.52 12.81
C GLY A 94 15.80 -9.27 12.19
N ARG A 95 15.65 -9.92 11.04
CA ARG A 95 16.74 -10.62 10.34
C ARG A 95 17.18 -9.86 9.10
N ARG A 96 18.47 -9.73 8.87
CA ARG A 96 18.96 -9.06 7.66
C ARG A 96 18.64 -9.88 6.41
N LEU A 97 18.07 -9.22 5.39
CA LEU A 97 17.84 -9.85 4.10
C LEU A 97 19.15 -10.02 3.34
N GLU A 98 19.21 -11.09 2.54
CA GLU A 98 20.23 -11.23 1.52
C GLU A 98 19.90 -10.29 0.35
N PRO A 99 20.80 -9.38 -0.03
CA PRO A 99 20.57 -8.47 -1.14
C PRO A 99 20.28 -9.20 -2.46
N GLY A 100 19.34 -8.69 -3.25
CA GLY A 100 18.95 -9.27 -4.54
C GLY A 100 18.06 -10.51 -4.46
N VAL A 101 17.88 -11.11 -3.28
CA VAL A 101 16.99 -12.26 -3.10
C VAL A 101 15.58 -11.79 -2.78
N SER A 102 14.61 -12.23 -3.57
CA SER A 102 13.19 -11.97 -3.33
C SER A 102 12.64 -12.95 -2.29
N ILE A 103 12.02 -12.41 -1.24
CA ILE A 103 11.32 -13.19 -0.22
C ILE A 103 9.82 -12.93 -0.27
N ASN A 104 9.01 -13.90 0.15
CA ASN A 104 7.57 -13.68 0.32
C ASN A 104 7.34 -12.81 1.56
N TRP A 105 6.54 -11.76 1.40
CA TRP A 105 6.16 -10.85 2.46
C TRP A 105 4.71 -11.14 2.86
N LEU A 106 4.51 -11.72 4.04
CA LEU A 106 3.20 -12.02 4.58
C LEU A 106 2.63 -10.83 5.37
N ILE A 107 1.30 -10.81 5.51
CA ILE A 107 0.59 -9.79 6.28
C ILE A 107 1.12 -9.76 7.72
N ASN A 108 1.23 -8.56 8.27
CA ASN A 108 1.75 -8.21 9.59
C ASN A 108 3.27 -8.38 9.78
N GLN A 109 4.00 -8.88 8.79
CA GLN A 109 5.45 -8.87 8.84
C GLN A 109 6.00 -7.47 8.53
N THR A 110 7.17 -7.17 9.09
CA THR A 110 7.75 -5.83 9.06
C THR A 110 9.13 -5.84 8.43
N ALA A 111 9.32 -4.94 7.46
CA ALA A 111 10.63 -4.54 6.96
C ALA A 111 11.08 -3.27 7.69
N THR A 112 12.33 -3.22 8.14
CA THR A 112 12.98 -2.02 8.68
C THR A 112 14.07 -1.57 7.73
N ILE A 113 14.01 -0.31 7.34
CA ILE A 113 14.92 0.35 6.40
C ILE A 113 15.35 1.69 6.97
N GLY A 114 16.66 1.90 7.15
CA GLY A 114 17.12 3.01 7.99
C GLY A 114 16.45 2.93 9.37
N ASP A 115 15.77 3.99 9.76
CA ASP A 115 15.00 4.05 11.02
C ASP A 115 13.47 3.95 10.79
N CYS A 116 13.04 3.65 9.56
CA CYS A 116 11.65 3.47 9.19
C CYS A 116 11.22 2.01 9.28
N ARG A 117 10.04 1.76 9.84
CA ARG A 117 9.37 0.45 9.84
C ARG A 117 8.23 0.47 8.83
N VAL A 118 8.21 -0.52 7.95
CA VAL A 118 7.18 -0.71 6.93
C VAL A 118 6.54 -2.06 7.20
N THR A 119 5.24 -2.09 7.44
CA THR A 119 4.49 -3.32 7.74
C THR A 119 3.46 -3.57 6.67
N LEU A 120 3.45 -4.79 6.12
CA LEU A 120 2.41 -5.18 5.17
C LEU A 120 1.10 -5.42 5.91
N ARG A 121 0.01 -4.80 5.47
CA ARG A 121 -1.32 -4.97 6.02
C ARG A 121 -2.33 -5.28 4.92
N TYR A 122 -3.43 -5.90 5.30
CA TYR A 122 -4.61 -6.10 4.48
C TYR A 122 -5.83 -5.61 5.27
N GLY A 123 -6.68 -4.80 4.65
CA GLY A 123 -7.78 -4.18 5.36
C GLY A 123 -8.54 -3.18 4.51
N SER A 124 -9.64 -2.67 5.07
CA SER A 124 -10.28 -1.47 4.55
C SER A 124 -9.38 -0.27 4.80
N MET A 125 -8.95 0.42 3.75
CA MET A 125 -8.57 1.83 3.88
C MET A 125 -9.67 2.68 3.28
N GLU A 126 -10.11 3.69 4.03
CA GLU A 126 -10.88 4.78 3.45
C GLU A 126 -9.94 5.53 2.49
N THR A 127 -10.02 5.22 1.21
CA THR A 127 -9.40 6.05 0.19
C THR A 127 -10.18 7.35 0.18
N LYS A 128 -9.68 8.39 0.87
CA LYS A 128 -10.12 9.75 0.52
C LYS A 128 -9.83 9.88 -0.97
N ARG A 129 -10.89 9.93 -1.79
CA ARG A 129 -10.77 10.32 -3.19
C ARG A 129 -9.96 11.61 -3.19
N LEU A 130 -8.78 11.58 -3.80
CA LEU A 130 -8.14 12.80 -4.25
C LEU A 130 -9.09 13.39 -5.28
N THR A 131 -10.01 14.25 -4.83
CA THR A 131 -10.73 15.12 -5.72
C THR A 131 -9.72 16.15 -6.19
N GLU A 132 -9.24 15.95 -7.41
CA GLU A 132 -8.52 16.94 -8.20
C GLU A 132 -9.32 18.26 -8.15
N SER A 133 -8.61 19.36 -7.84
CA SER A 133 -9.14 20.73 -7.81
C SER A 133 -9.05 21.37 -9.18
#